data_AF-A0A954W589-F1
#
_entry.id   AF-A0A954W589-F1
#
_cell.length_a   1.000
_cell.length_b   1.000
_cell.length_c   1.000
_cell.angle_alpha   90.00
_cell.angle_beta   90.00
_cell.angle_gamma   90.00
#
_symmetry.space_group_name_H-M   'P 1'
#
loop_
_entity.id
_entity.type
_entity.pdbx_description
1 polymer ?
#
loop_
_entity_poly.entity_id
_entity_poly.type
_entity_poly.pdbx_seq_one_letter_code
_entity_poly.pdbx_strand_id
1 'polypeptide(L)'
;MWKLKQPRLAHDALLADIRAARGISDQLHLWWLGQSGFLAQWQGRHLLFDPYLSDSLTNKYAATDKPHVRMSERVVEPARLDFVDVVTSSHNHTDHLDAETLGPILQANPE
;
A
#
# COMPACT_ATOMS: atom_id res chain seq x y z
N MET A 1 -1.60 -16.13 19.82
CA MET A 1 -1.86 -14.75 19.37
C MET A 1 -0.70 -14.32 18.49
N TRP A 2 -0.91 -14.07 17.20
CA TRP A 2 0.17 -13.65 16.31
C TRP A 2 0.56 -12.21 16.64
N LYS A 3 1.86 -11.94 16.82
CA LYS A 3 2.36 -10.58 17.03
C LYS A 3 2.28 -9.82 15.71
N LEU A 4 1.72 -8.61 15.74
CA LEU A 4 1.70 -7.72 14.59
C LEU A 4 3.14 -7.47 14.12
N LYS A 5 3.42 -7.77 12.85
CA LYS A 5 4.74 -7.54 12.26
C LYS A 5 4.92 -6.05 12.01
N GLN A 6 6.05 -5.54 12.48
CA GLN A 6 6.45 -4.15 12.29
C GLN A 6 7.18 -4.01 10.95
N PRO A 7 6.84 -3.01 10.13
CA PRO A 7 7.57 -2.78 8.89
C PRO A 7 8.95 -2.21 9.18
N ARG A 8 9.86 -2.34 8.21
CA ARG A 8 11.21 -1.77 8.33
C ARG A 8 11.18 -0.23 8.28
N LEU A 9 10.28 0.33 7.48
CA LEU A 9 10.01 1.76 7.38
C LEU A 9 8.49 1.97 7.37
N ALA A 10 8.01 3.05 7.98
CA ALA A 10 6.61 3.44 7.96
C ALA A 10 6.46 4.97 7.93
N HIS A 11 5.28 5.41 7.51
CA HIS A 11 4.84 6.80 7.51
C HIS A 11 5.89 7.72 6.88
N ASP A 12 6.37 8.72 7.62
CA ASP A 12 7.33 9.72 7.15
C ASP A 12 8.64 9.08 6.73
N ALA A 13 9.11 8.05 7.44
CA ALA A 13 10.36 7.38 7.12
C ALA A 13 10.26 6.61 5.80
N LEU A 14 9.13 5.95 5.54
CA LEU A 14 8.89 5.29 4.25
C LEU A 14 8.81 6.31 3.11
N LEU A 15 8.07 7.40 3.31
CA LEU A 15 7.90 8.42 2.28
C LEU A 15 9.20 9.18 1.98
N ALA A 16 10.03 9.42 3.00
CA ALA A 16 11.36 9.99 2.81
C ALA A 16 12.27 9.07 1.98
N ASP A 17 12.23 7.76 2.24
CA ASP A 17 13.00 6.75 1.52
C ASP A 17 12.57 6.66 0.04
N ILE A 18 11.26 6.63 -0.24
CA ILE A 18 10.71 6.69 -1.60
C ILE A 18 11.17 7.97 -2.32
N ARG A 19 11.03 9.14 -1.67
CA ARG A 19 11.43 10.43 -2.28
C ARG A 19 12.93 10.48 -2.57
N ALA A 20 13.77 9.96 -1.67
CA ALA A 20 15.22 9.91 -1.87
C ALA A 20 15.60 9.03 -3.07
N ALA A 21 14.92 7.89 -3.26
CA ALA A 21 15.16 6.99 -4.38
C ALA A 21 14.92 7.64 -5.75
N ARG A 22 14.08 8.68 -5.86
CA ARG A 22 13.84 9.39 -7.13
C ARG A 22 15.10 9.98 -7.76
N GLY A 23 16.14 10.25 -6.97
CA GLY A 23 17.43 10.74 -7.45
C GLY A 23 18.30 9.67 -8.13
N ILE A 24 17.91 8.40 -8.08
CA ILE A 24 18.68 7.26 -8.60
C ILE A 24 17.92 6.67 -9.80
N SER A 25 18.11 7.26 -10.98
CA SER A 25 17.26 6.98 -12.16
C SER A 25 17.58 5.69 -12.92
N ASP A 26 18.69 5.03 -12.60
CA ASP A 26 19.17 3.81 -13.26
C ASP A 26 18.79 2.51 -12.51
N GLN A 27 18.00 2.61 -11.43
CA GLN A 27 17.60 1.49 -10.59
C GLN A 27 16.09 1.37 -10.46
N LEU A 28 15.62 0.11 -10.42
CA LEU A 28 14.25 -0.21 -10.04
C LEU A 28 14.22 -0.34 -8.53
N HIS A 29 13.43 0.52 -7.89
CA HIS A 29 13.18 0.44 -6.46
C HIS A 29 11.84 -0.25 -6.20
N LEU A 30 11.79 -1.10 -5.19
CA LEU A 30 10.61 -1.87 -4.83
C LEU A 30 10.38 -1.80 -3.33
N TRP A 31 9.18 -1.40 -2.92
CA TRP A 31 8.73 -1.43 -1.53
C TRP A 31 7.56 -2.39 -1.38
N TRP A 32 7.68 -3.32 -0.45
CA TRP A 32 6.55 -4.14 -0.01
C TRP A 32 5.74 -3.36 1.02
N LEU A 33 4.44 -3.20 0.76
CA LEU A 33 3.54 -2.40 1.60
C LEU A 33 2.67 -3.25 2.53
N GLY A 34 2.81 -4.58 2.45
CA GLY A 34 1.99 -5.56 3.18
C GLY A 34 1.05 -6.33 2.24
N GLN A 35 0.62 -7.52 2.68
CA GLN A 35 -0.16 -8.45 1.85
C GLN A 35 0.50 -8.64 0.47
N SER A 36 -0.21 -8.42 -0.63
CA SER A 36 0.27 -8.47 -2.01
C SER A 36 0.63 -7.09 -2.56
N GLY A 37 0.60 -6.06 -1.72
CA GLY A 37 0.82 -4.67 -2.09
C GLY A 37 2.29 -4.33 -2.33
N PHE A 38 2.61 -3.80 -3.51
CA PHE A 38 3.96 -3.33 -3.84
C PHE A 38 3.93 -1.97 -4.53
N LEU A 39 4.87 -1.10 -4.15
CA LEU A 39 5.19 0.11 -4.91
C LEU A 39 6.48 -0.15 -5.69
N ALA A 40 6.44 0.01 -7.01
CA ALA A 40 7.62 0.02 -7.85
C ALA A 40 7.91 1.45 -8.32
N GLN A 41 9.17 1.86 -8.25
CA GLN A 41 9.63 3.13 -8.80
C GLN A 41 10.73 2.91 -9.83
N TRP A 42 10.54 3.48 -11.02
CA TRP A 42 11.53 3.48 -12.11
C TRP A 42 11.53 4.84 -12.80
N GLN A 43 12.71 5.44 -12.99
CA GLN A 43 12.85 6.77 -13.62
C GLN A 43 11.91 7.84 -13.00
N GLY A 44 11.73 7.79 -11.68
CA GLY A 44 10.88 8.72 -10.94
C GLY A 44 9.37 8.54 -11.10
N ARG A 45 8.91 7.50 -11.82
CA ARG A 45 7.52 7.09 -11.97
C ARG A 45 7.17 5.97 -10.99
N HIS A 46 5.93 5.91 -10.55
CA HIS A 46 5.43 5.03 -9.50
C HIS A 46 4.26 4.17 -9.97
N LEU A 47 4.44 2.86 -9.92
CA LEU A 47 3.43 1.86 -10.20
C LEU A 47 3.08 1.12 -8.92
N LEU A 48 1.80 1.15 -8.54
CA LEU A 48 1.28 0.52 -7.33
C LEU A 48 0.49 -0.74 -7.67
N PHE A 49 0.92 -1.88 -7.14
CA PHE A 49 0.30 -3.18 -7.33
C PHE A 49 -0.53 -3.57 -6.11
N ASP A 50 -1.74 -4.10 -6.36
CA ASP A 50 -2.63 -4.74 -5.40
C ASP A 50 -2.70 -4.06 -4.03
N PRO A 51 -2.97 -2.74 -3.96
CA PRO A 51 -2.83 -2.02 -2.70
C PRO A 51 -3.94 -2.37 -1.71
N TYR A 52 -3.54 -2.89 -0.55
CA TYR A 52 -4.40 -3.09 0.62
C TYR A 52 -3.81 -2.41 1.87
N LEU A 53 -4.24 -1.19 2.12
CA LEU A 53 -3.80 -0.34 3.23
C LEU A 53 -4.95 0.04 4.18
N SER A 54 -6.20 -0.35 3.90
CA SER A 54 -7.33 -0.19 4.81
C SER A 54 -7.50 -1.40 5.74
N ASP A 55 -8.43 -1.30 6.70
CA ASP A 55 -8.85 -2.44 7.53
C ASP A 55 -10.21 -3.02 7.07
N SER A 56 -10.60 -2.80 5.81
CA SER A 56 -11.92 -3.17 5.27
C SER A 56 -12.24 -4.65 5.44
N LEU A 57 -11.26 -5.55 5.25
CA LEU A 57 -11.45 -6.99 5.47
C LEU A 57 -11.54 -7.35 6.94
N THR A 58 -10.73 -6.72 7.79
CA THR A 58 -10.81 -6.91 9.23
C THR A 58 -12.20 -6.54 9.73
N ASN A 59 -12.75 -5.41 9.26
CA ASN A 59 -14.10 -4.97 9.58
C ASN A 59 -15.16 -5.93 9.03
N LYS A 60 -15.06 -6.32 7.75
CA LYS A 60 -15.98 -7.24 7.07
C LYS A 60 -16.11 -8.60 7.76
N TYR A 61 -15.01 -9.14 8.28
CA TYR A 61 -14.95 -10.48 8.86
C TYR A 61 -14.96 -10.49 10.40
N ALA A 62 -15.04 -9.33 11.07
CA ALA A 62 -14.95 -9.22 12.53
C ALA A 62 -15.96 -10.09 13.30
N ALA A 63 -17.18 -10.25 12.76
CA ALA A 63 -18.26 -11.02 13.38
C ALA A 63 -18.38 -12.47 12.87
N THR A 64 -17.39 -12.97 12.14
CA THR A 64 -17.39 -14.33 11.58
C THR A 64 -16.57 -15.30 12.43
N ASP A 65 -16.72 -16.60 12.20
CA ASP A 65 -15.88 -17.65 12.81
C ASP A 65 -14.43 -17.64 12.31
N LYS A 66 -14.13 -16.83 11.29
CA LYS A 66 -12.81 -16.70 10.65
C LYS A 66 -12.42 -15.21 10.52
N PRO A 67 -12.14 -14.52 11.64
CA PRO A 67 -11.77 -13.12 11.61
C PRO A 67 -10.48 -12.90 10.82
N HIS A 68 -10.51 -11.93 9.91
CA HIS A 68 -9.34 -11.57 9.11
C HIS A 68 -8.52 -10.52 9.86
N VAL A 69 -7.64 -10.97 10.75
CA VAL A 69 -6.79 -10.08 11.54
C VAL A 69 -5.52 -9.74 10.77
N ARG A 70 -5.25 -8.44 10.61
CA ARG A 70 -4.04 -7.91 9.99
C ARG A 70 -2.78 -8.49 10.62
N MET A 71 -1.85 -8.97 9.79
CA MET A 71 -0.59 -9.57 10.23
C MET A 71 0.60 -8.60 10.24
N SER A 72 0.57 -7.55 9.42
CA SER A 72 1.60 -6.51 9.34
C SER A 72 0.97 -5.14 9.50
N GLU A 73 1.59 -4.27 10.29
CA GLU A 73 1.13 -2.89 10.47
C GLU A 73 1.05 -2.15 9.13
N ARG A 74 0.08 -1.23 9.04
CA ARG A 74 -0.09 -0.38 7.87
C ARG A 74 1.13 0.53 7.73
N VAL A 75 1.85 0.38 6.62
CA VAL A 75 3.10 1.12 6.39
C VAL A 75 2.90 2.60 6.10
N VAL A 76 1.75 2.98 5.53
CA VAL A 76 1.42 4.37 5.20
C VAL A 76 -0.09 4.52 5.04
N GLU A 77 -0.61 5.71 5.31
CA GLU A 77 -2.00 6.05 5.02
C GLU A 77 -2.20 6.22 3.51
N PRO A 78 -3.29 5.68 2.91
CA PRO A 78 -3.46 5.73 1.45
C PRO A 78 -3.47 7.15 0.88
N ALA A 79 -4.06 8.12 1.59
CA ALA A 79 -4.12 9.52 1.16
C ALA A 79 -2.75 10.21 1.06
N ARG A 80 -1.68 9.60 1.61
CA ARG A 80 -0.32 10.14 1.56
C ARG A 80 0.47 9.63 0.36
N LEU A 81 -0.14 8.78 -0.48
CA LEU A 81 0.43 8.31 -1.74
C LEU A 81 0.03 9.26 -2.89
N ASP A 82 0.28 10.56 -2.71
CA ASP A 82 -0.07 11.69 -3.61
C ASP A 82 0.87 11.83 -4.83
N PHE A 83 1.51 10.73 -5.23
CA PHE A 83 2.53 10.70 -6.27
C PHE A 83 2.45 9.43 -7.14
N VAL A 84 1.41 8.62 -6.99
CA VAL A 84 1.26 7.34 -7.70
C VAL A 84 0.73 7.60 -9.10
N ASP A 85 1.50 7.22 -10.12
CA ASP A 85 1.11 7.44 -11.52
C ASP A 85 0.08 6.40 -12.00
N VAL A 86 0.21 5.14 -11.57
CA VAL A 86 -0.66 4.04 -11.99
C VAL A 86 -0.92 3.09 -10.83
N VAL A 87 -2.17 2.66 -10.68
CA VAL A 87 -2.57 1.59 -9.75
C VAL A 87 -3.08 0.40 -10.54
N THR A 88 -2.70 -0.81 -10.15
CA THR A 88 -3.17 -2.07 -10.77
C THR A 88 -3.76 -2.99 -9.71
N SER A 89 -4.69 -3.84 -10.14
CA SER A 89 -5.13 -5.00 -9.37
C SER A 89 -4.99 -6.27 -10.20
N SER A 90 -4.44 -7.33 -9.62
CA SER A 90 -4.32 -8.63 -10.25
C SER A 90 -5.69 -9.29 -10.49
N HIS A 91 -6.67 -9.05 -9.61
CA HIS A 91 -8.05 -9.54 -9.73
C HIS A 91 -9.03 -8.75 -8.81
N ASN A 92 -10.32 -9.09 -8.84
CA ASN A 92 -11.37 -8.28 -8.22
C ASN A 92 -11.67 -8.62 -6.75
N HIS A 93 -10.84 -9.41 -6.08
CA HIS A 93 -11.03 -9.64 -4.65
C HIS A 93 -10.61 -8.42 -3.83
N THR A 94 -11.31 -8.18 -2.72
CA THR A 94 -11.16 -6.94 -1.92
C THR A 94 -9.84 -6.85 -1.14
N ASP A 95 -9.06 -7.93 -1.08
CA ASP A 95 -7.67 -7.88 -0.61
C ASP A 95 -6.69 -7.40 -1.69
N HIS A 96 -7.12 -7.20 -2.94
CA HIS A 96 -6.31 -6.67 -4.04
C HIS A 96 -6.91 -5.40 -4.67
N LEU A 97 -8.25 -5.32 -4.73
CA LEU A 97 -9.03 -4.21 -5.26
C LEU A 97 -9.86 -3.56 -4.13
N ASP A 98 -9.17 -2.91 -3.20
CA ASP A 98 -9.78 -2.36 -2.00
C ASP A 98 -10.24 -0.91 -2.17
N ALA A 99 -11.56 -0.67 -2.18
CA ALA A 99 -12.12 0.67 -2.36
C ALA A 99 -11.71 1.66 -1.25
N GLU A 100 -11.53 1.20 -0.01
CA GLU A 100 -11.10 2.04 1.11
C GLU A 100 -9.63 2.46 1.03
N THR A 101 -8.81 1.71 0.28
CA THR A 101 -7.44 2.10 -0.07
C THR A 101 -7.42 2.98 -1.32
N LEU A 102 -8.15 2.58 -2.36
CA LEU A 102 -8.13 3.26 -3.66
C LEU A 102 -8.78 4.64 -3.63
N GLY A 103 -9.89 4.81 -2.91
CA GLY A 103 -10.61 6.08 -2.84
C GLY A 103 -9.73 7.25 -2.39
N PRO A 104 -9.05 7.17 -1.24
CA PRO A 104 -8.16 8.24 -0.79
C PRO A 104 -6.93 8.44 -1.67
N ILE A 105 -6.41 7.39 -2.33
CA ILE A 105 -5.32 7.54 -3.32
C ILE A 105 -5.81 8.35 -4.52
N LEU A 106 -6.97 8.02 -5.09
CA LEU A 106 -7.56 8.76 -6.20
C LEU A 106 -7.89 10.21 -5.84
N GLN A 107 -8.34 10.47 -4.61
CA GLN A 107 -8.57 11.84 -4.13
C GLN A 107 -7.28 12.65 -4.01
N ALA A 108 -6.17 12.01 -3.64
CA ALA A 108 -4.86 12.64 -3.54
C ALA A 108 -4.17 12.82 -4.91
N ASN A 109 -4.60 12.08 -5.94
CA ASN A 109 -4.08 12.12 -7.31
C ASN A 109 -5.24 12.36 -8.31
N PRO A 110 -5.75 13.59 -8.45
CA PRO A 110 -6.94 13.89 -9.26
C PRO A 110 -6.70 13.93 -10.78
N GLU A 111 -5.45 13.83 -11.23
CA GLU A 111 -5.04 13.79 -12.65
C GLU A 111 -4.74 12.35 -13.09
#